data_AF-A0AAN8YF60-F1
#
_entry.id   AF-A0AAN8YF60-F1
#
_cell.length_a   1.000
_cell.length_b   1.000
_cell.length_c   1.000
_cell.angle_alpha   90.00
_cell.angle_beta   90.00
_cell.angle_gamma   90.00
#
_symmetry.space_group_name_H-M   'P 1'
#
loop_
_entity.id
_entity.type
_entity.pdbx_description
1 polymer ?
#
loop_
_entity_poly.entity_id
_entity_poly.type
_entity_poly.pdbx_seq_one_letter_code
_entity_poly.pdbx_strand_id
1 'polypeptide(L)'
;MEISIPGQTPNRRFEFHEGFEERLNKAGLLVRDWAPQTEILAHSSIGGFLSLIVREWDHKRDELVTGSTIDNVARKLIASKEGDVIMKRAKELGEAVRQYTKKGGASRMELNSFITHITR
;
A
#
# COMPACT_ATOMS: atom_id res chain seq x y z
N MET A 1 -18.02 -28.73 -0.48
CA MET A 1 -17.44 -29.18 0.80
C MET A 1 -16.44 -28.10 1.19
N GLU A 2 -16.85 -27.16 2.03
CA GLU A 2 -15.97 -26.07 2.49
C GLU A 2 -15.20 -26.57 3.71
N ILE A 3 -13.88 -26.47 3.66
CA ILE A 3 -13.00 -26.85 4.77
C ILE A 3 -12.88 -25.63 5.69
N SER A 4 -13.46 -25.70 6.88
CA SER A 4 -13.36 -24.65 7.90
C SER A 4 -12.02 -24.77 8.64
N ILE A 5 -11.25 -23.68 8.68
CA ILE A 5 -9.98 -23.61 9.42
C ILE A 5 -10.27 -23.08 10.84
N PRO A 6 -9.91 -23.79 11.92
CA PRO A 6 -10.15 -23.34 13.29
C PRO A 6 -9.37 -22.06 13.61
N GLY A 7 -10.05 -21.04 14.15
CA GLY A 7 -9.44 -19.76 14.52
C GLY A 7 -9.66 -18.63 13.51
N GLN A 8 -10.26 -18.90 12.35
CA GLN A 8 -10.78 -17.85 11.48
C GLN A 8 -12.04 -17.27 12.12
N THR A 9 -12.01 -15.99 12.50
CA THR A 9 -13.24 -15.27 12.83
C THR A 9 -14.19 -15.34 11.64
N PRO A 10 -15.52 -15.49 11.86
CA PRO A 10 -16.47 -15.50 10.76
C PRO A 10 -16.28 -14.21 9.98
N ASN A 11 -16.17 -14.34 8.66
CA ASN A 11 -15.97 -13.26 7.70
C ASN A 11 -16.92 -12.10 8.04
N ARG A 12 -16.44 -11.08 8.78
CA ARG A 12 -17.18 -9.85 9.02
C ARG A 12 -17.22 -9.15 7.68
N ARG A 13 -18.27 -9.43 6.90
CA ARG A 13 -18.62 -8.57 5.78
C ARG A 13 -18.87 -7.18 6.35
N PHE A 14 -17.95 -6.27 6.05
CA PHE A 14 -18.25 -4.85 6.18
C PHE A 14 -19.37 -4.54 5.20
N GLU A 15 -20.51 -4.11 5.74
CA GLU A 15 -21.63 -3.60 4.96
C GLU A 15 -21.45 -2.10 4.78
N PHE A 16 -21.50 -1.65 3.53
CA PHE A 16 -21.48 -0.23 3.23
C PHE A 16 -22.88 0.35 3.38
N HIS A 17 -22.97 1.64 3.72
CA HIS A 17 -24.24 2.35 3.66
C HIS A 17 -24.84 2.28 2.25
N GLU A 18 -26.17 2.25 2.19
CA GLU A 18 -26.92 2.26 0.95
C GLU A 18 -26.45 3.38 -0.01
N GLY A 19 -26.36 3.06 -1.29
CA GLY A 19 -25.90 4.00 -2.32
C GLY A 19 -24.37 4.15 -2.42
N PHE A 20 -23.55 3.45 -1.61
CA PHE A 20 -22.10 3.65 -1.62
C PHE A 20 -21.46 3.26 -2.94
N GLU A 21 -21.78 2.07 -3.46
CA GLU A 21 -21.20 1.58 -4.72
C GLU A 21 -21.69 2.40 -5.91
N GLU A 22 -22.95 2.83 -5.89
CA GLU A 22 -23.55 3.73 -6.87
C GLU A 22 -22.84 5.08 -6.92
N ARG A 23 -22.38 5.60 -5.77
CA ARG A 23 -21.58 6.83 -5.69
C ARG A 23 -20.17 6.69 -6.28
N LEU A 24 -19.63 5.46 -6.36
CA LEU A 24 -18.29 5.23 -6.93
C LEU A 24 -18.26 5.23 -8.47
N ASN A 25 -19.42 5.08 -9.11
CA ASN A 25 -19.61 4.65 -10.50
C ASN A 25 -18.97 5.52 -11.63
N LYS A 26 -18.24 6.59 -11.28
CA LYS A 26 -17.47 7.41 -12.22
C LYS A 26 -15.98 7.56 -11.88
N ALA A 27 -15.58 7.28 -10.64
CA ALA A 27 -14.25 7.65 -10.15
C ALA A 27 -13.62 6.62 -9.19
N GLY A 28 -14.29 5.49 -8.91
CA GLY A 28 -13.80 4.47 -7.99
C GLY A 28 -14.15 3.05 -8.42
N LEU A 29 -13.28 2.11 -8.10
CA LEU A 29 -13.47 0.68 -8.27
C LEU A 29 -13.40 0.00 -6.90
N LEU A 30 -14.45 -0.75 -6.53
CA LEU A 30 -14.46 -1.54 -5.30
C LEU A 30 -14.08 -2.98 -5.62
N VAL A 31 -12.95 -3.44 -5.08
CA VAL A 31 -12.52 -4.84 -5.13
C VAL A 31 -12.65 -5.43 -3.73
N ARG A 32 -13.33 -6.57 -3.61
CA ARG A 32 -13.53 -7.28 -2.34
C ARG A 32 -12.47 -8.36 -2.16
N ASP A 33 -12.14 -8.64 -0.91
CA ASP A 33 -11.20 -9.68 -0.46
C ASP A 33 -9.74 -9.48 -0.86
N TRP A 34 -9.42 -9.47 -2.16
CA TRP A 34 -8.04 -9.39 -2.64
C TRP A 34 -7.91 -8.64 -3.96
N ALA A 35 -6.80 -7.90 -4.10
CA ALA A 35 -6.39 -7.24 -5.32
C ALA A 35 -4.87 -7.45 -5.56
N PRO A 36 -4.42 -7.51 -6.81
CA PRO A 36 -3.01 -7.70 -7.17
C PRO A 36 -2.18 -6.44 -6.86
N GLN A 37 -1.83 -6.26 -5.57
CA GLN A 37 -1.25 -5.01 -5.05
C GLN A 37 0.06 -4.64 -5.75
N THR A 38 0.92 -5.62 -6.05
CA THR A 38 2.22 -5.36 -6.68
C THR A 38 2.04 -4.81 -8.10
N GLU A 39 1.11 -5.36 -8.87
CA GLU A 39 0.76 -4.96 -10.23
C GLU A 39 0.09 -3.58 -10.23
N ILE A 40 -0.84 -3.35 -9.29
CA ILE A 40 -1.49 -2.05 -9.11
C ILE A 40 -0.43 -0.99 -8.82
N LEU A 41 0.43 -1.19 -7.81
CA LEU A 41 1.46 -0.22 -7.43
C LEU A 41 2.55 -0.02 -8.50
N ALA A 42 2.74 -0.99 -9.40
CA ALA A 42 3.65 -0.85 -10.53
C ALA A 42 3.05 -0.02 -11.69
N HIS A 43 1.74 0.22 -11.69
CA HIS A 43 1.05 0.89 -12.78
C HIS A 43 1.26 2.42 -12.75
N SER A 44 1.54 3.02 -13.92
CA SER A 44 1.87 4.45 -14.05
C SER A 44 0.72 5.39 -13.68
N SER A 45 -0.54 4.92 -13.75
CA SER A 45 -1.72 5.68 -13.35
C SER A 45 -1.93 5.79 -11.83
N ILE A 46 -1.14 5.10 -11.00
CA ILE A 46 -1.26 5.23 -9.55
C ILE A 46 -0.57 6.50 -9.06
N GLY A 47 -1.37 7.42 -8.53
CA GLY A 47 -0.93 8.71 -7.97
C GLY A 47 -0.68 8.71 -6.47
N GLY A 48 -0.94 7.60 -5.76
CA GLY A 48 -0.73 7.50 -4.32
C GLY A 48 -1.24 6.18 -3.75
N PHE A 49 -0.77 5.82 -2.55
CA PHE A 49 -1.18 4.61 -1.84
C PHE A 49 -1.42 4.93 -0.36
N LEU A 50 -2.64 4.66 0.13
CA LEU A 50 -2.98 4.72 1.54
C LEU A 50 -2.89 3.31 2.13
N SER A 51 -2.12 3.15 3.20
CA SER A 51 -1.89 1.86 3.85
C SER A 51 -2.00 1.99 5.37
N LEU A 52 -2.06 0.85 6.04
CA LEU A 52 -2.01 0.76 7.49
C LEU A 52 -0.55 0.69 7.96
N ILE A 53 -0.27 1.36 9.07
CA ILE A 53 0.99 1.24 9.79
C ILE A 53 0.69 0.56 11.13
N VAL A 54 1.39 -0.52 11.43
CA VAL A 54 1.30 -1.19 12.73
C VAL A 54 2.19 -0.42 13.70
N ARG A 55 1.60 0.13 14.77
CA ARG A 55 2.30 0.85 15.82
C ARG A 55 2.11 0.13 17.16
N GLU A 56 2.97 0.45 18.12
CA GLU A 56 2.80 0.02 19.50
C GLU A 56 1.46 0.48 20.08
N TRP A 57 1.05 -0.21 21.14
CA TRP A 57 -0.23 -0.01 21.80
C TRP A 57 -0.24 1.33 22.58
N ASP A 58 -0.57 2.43 21.90
CA ASP A 58 -0.62 3.79 22.47
C ASP A 58 -2.05 4.17 22.96
N HIS A 59 -2.14 5.21 23.80
CA HIS A 59 -3.36 5.77 24.40
C HIS A 59 -4.35 6.40 23.41
N LYS A 60 -4.06 6.42 22.11
CA LYS A 60 -4.86 7.06 21.06
C LYS A 60 -5.82 6.13 20.30
N ARG A 61 -6.09 4.93 20.82
CA ARG A 61 -6.87 3.92 20.11
C ARG A 61 -8.30 4.31 19.77
N ASP A 62 -8.93 5.09 20.65
CA ASP A 62 -10.33 5.48 20.49
C ASP A 62 -10.48 6.76 19.66
N GLU A 63 -9.36 7.31 19.16
CA GLU A 63 -9.37 8.49 18.28
C GLU A 63 -9.89 8.08 16.90
N LEU A 64 -11.16 8.42 16.63
CA LEU A 64 -11.80 8.17 15.34
C LEU A 64 -11.28 9.16 14.29
N VAL A 65 -10.69 8.63 13.22
CA VAL A 65 -10.39 9.43 12.03
C VAL A 65 -11.68 9.65 11.24
N THR A 66 -12.08 10.92 11.11
CA THR A 66 -13.30 11.30 10.38
C THR A 66 -13.13 11.16 8.86
N GLY A 67 -14.25 10.98 8.14
CA GLY A 67 -14.25 10.97 6.68
C GLY A 67 -13.70 12.26 6.04
N SER A 68 -13.93 13.42 6.66
CA SER A 68 -13.36 14.70 6.19
C SER A 68 -11.84 14.73 6.31
N THR A 69 -11.28 14.13 7.36
CA THR A 69 -9.83 13.99 7.52
C THR A 69 -9.25 13.11 6.41
N ILE A 70 -9.92 11.98 6.10
CA ILE A 70 -9.53 11.08 5.01
C ILE A 70 -9.57 11.80 3.65
N ASP A 71 -10.65 12.52 3.36
CA ASP A 71 -10.80 13.29 2.10
C ASP A 71 -9.69 14.34 1.95
N ASN A 72 -9.41 15.12 3.01
CA ASN A 72 -8.36 16.13 3.00
C ASN A 72 -6.98 15.53 2.74
N VAL A 73 -6.64 14.41 3.41
CA VAL A 73 -5.36 13.73 3.21
C VAL A 73 -5.25 13.15 1.81
N ALA A 74 -6.31 12.50 1.31
CA ALA A 74 -6.34 11.94 -0.04
C ALA A 74 -6.15 13.04 -1.10
N ARG A 75 -6.91 14.13 -1.02
CA ARG A 75 -6.78 15.30 -1.92
C ARG A 75 -5.41 15.93 -1.84
N LYS A 76 -4.88 16.11 -0.63
CA LYS A 76 -3.53 16.64 -0.44
C LYS A 76 -2.49 15.76 -1.12
N LEU A 77 -2.60 14.45 -1.02
CA LEU A 77 -1.66 13.52 -1.63
C LEU A 77 -1.73 13.52 -3.16
N ILE A 78 -2.93 13.52 -3.76
CA ILE A 78 -3.11 13.26 -5.20
C ILE A 78 -3.36 14.51 -6.05
N ALA A 79 -3.75 15.63 -5.46
CA ALA A 79 -4.25 16.81 -6.16
C ALA A 79 -3.66 18.14 -5.64
N SER A 80 -2.50 18.09 -4.96
CA SER A 80 -1.84 19.30 -4.45
C SER A 80 -0.37 19.35 -4.84
N LYS A 81 0.20 20.57 -4.86
CA LYS A 81 1.64 20.80 -5.10
C LYS A 81 2.52 20.09 -4.06
N GLU A 82 2.05 19.96 -2.83
CA GLU A 82 2.78 19.22 -1.80
C GLU A 82 2.80 17.73 -2.12
N GLY A 83 1.66 17.19 -2.58
CA GLY A 83 1.54 15.83 -3.09
C GLY A 83 2.51 15.54 -4.25
N ASP A 84 2.64 16.48 -5.20
CA ASP A 84 3.59 16.36 -6.32
C ASP A 84 5.04 16.22 -5.83
N VAL A 85 5.42 16.98 -4.80
CA VAL A 85 6.76 16.89 -4.18
C VAL A 85 6.95 15.56 -3.49
N ILE A 86 5.95 15.08 -2.74
CA ILE A 86 5.99 13.76 -2.08
C ILE A 86 6.15 12.66 -3.12
N MET A 87 5.38 12.70 -4.20
CA MET A 87 5.44 11.73 -5.29
C MET A 87 6.80 11.75 -6.00
N LYS A 88 7.36 12.93 -6.27
CA LYS A 88 8.70 13.06 -6.85
C LYS A 88 9.77 12.37 -5.97
N ARG A 89 9.76 12.66 -4.66
CA ARG A 89 10.70 12.03 -3.71
C ARG A 89 10.52 10.52 -3.64
N ALA A 90 9.28 10.03 -3.66
CA ALA A 90 8.99 8.60 -3.66
C ALA A 90 9.54 7.91 -4.92
N LYS A 91 9.41 8.55 -6.10
CA LYS A 91 9.97 8.05 -7.36
C LYS A 91 11.50 8.00 -7.32
N GLU A 92 12.14 9.07 -6.89
CA GLU A 92 13.61 9.16 -6.77
C GLU A 92 14.15 8.08 -5.80
N LEU A 93 13.50 7.89 -4.64
CA LEU A 93 13.85 6.82 -3.71
C LEU A 93 13.67 5.44 -4.33
N GLY A 94 12.55 5.20 -5.02
CA GLY A 94 12.27 3.93 -5.68
C GLY A 94 13.29 3.61 -6.79
N GLU A 95 13.71 4.61 -7.56
CA GLU A 95 14.76 4.46 -8.56
C GLU A 95 16.11 4.13 -7.92
N ALA A 96 16.48 4.83 -6.86
CA ALA A 96 17.71 4.57 -6.11
C ALA A 96 17.75 3.12 -5.59
N VAL A 97 16.68 2.67 -4.92
CA VAL A 97 16.54 1.29 -4.44
C VAL A 97 16.70 0.28 -5.58
N ARG A 98 16.04 0.52 -6.73
CA ARG A 98 16.16 -0.35 -7.91
C ARG A 98 17.60 -0.43 -8.43
N GLN A 99 18.37 0.65 -8.39
CA GLN A 99 19.78 0.62 -8.82
C GLN A 99 20.62 -0.28 -7.92
N TYR A 100 20.42 -0.24 -6.60
CA TYR A 100 21.16 -1.10 -5.67
C TYR A 100 20.87 -2.60 -5.86
N THR A 101 19.64 -2.95 -6.28
CA THR A 101 19.22 -4.34 -6.45
C THR A 101 19.52 -4.91 -7.84
N LYS A 102 19.79 -4.07 -8.84
CA LYS A 102 20.13 -4.51 -10.21
C LYS A 102 21.47 -5.25 -10.23
N LYS A 103 21.74 -5.98 -11.31
CA LYS A 103 23.05 -6.62 -11.55
C LYS A 103 24.16 -5.56 -11.53
N GLY A 104 25.17 -5.77 -10.69
CA GLY A 104 26.26 -4.80 -10.46
C GLY A 104 25.96 -3.72 -9.41
N GLY A 105 24.76 -3.70 -8.83
CA GLY A 105 24.44 -2.86 -7.68
C GLY A 105 25.04 -3.41 -6.39
N ALA A 106 25.38 -2.51 -5.46
CA ALA A 106 26.10 -2.88 -4.23
C ALA A 106 25.39 -3.99 -3.44
N SER A 107 24.07 -3.88 -3.21
CA SER A 107 23.31 -4.91 -2.48
C SER A 107 23.36 -6.27 -3.19
N ARG A 108 23.29 -6.29 -4.52
CA ARG A 108 23.39 -7.54 -5.29
C ARG A 108 24.80 -8.14 -5.26
N MET A 109 25.83 -7.29 -5.28
CA MET A 109 27.22 -7.72 -5.18
C MET A 109 27.56 -8.28 -3.81
N GLU A 110 27.13 -7.62 -2.73
CA GLU A 110 27.30 -8.12 -1.35
C GLU A 110 26.62 -9.48 -1.17
N LEU A 111 25.39 -9.65 -1.67
CA LEU A 111 24.70 -10.94 -1.62
C LEU A 111 25.46 -12.03 -2.39
N ASN A 112 25.95 -11.72 -3.60
CA ASN A 112 26.73 -12.68 -4.37
C ASN A 112 28.04 -13.08 -3.67
N SER A 113 28.72 -12.10 -3.04
CA SER A 113 29.93 -12.34 -2.24
C SER A 113 29.63 -13.28 -1.07
N PHE A 114 28.54 -13.02 -0.33
CA PHE A 114 28.08 -13.89 0.75
C PHE A 114 27.78 -15.32 0.27
N ILE A 115 27.00 -15.47 -0.81
CA ILE A 115 26.68 -16.80 -1.38
C ILE A 115 27.97 -17.53 -1.78
N THR A 116 28.93 -16.83 -2.39
CA THR A 116 30.23 -17.40 -2.76
C THR A 116 30.99 -17.88 -1.51
N HIS A 117 30.95 -17.11 -0.43
CA HIS A 117 31.64 -17.46 0.82
C HIS A 117 31.07 -18.71 1.49
N ILE A 118 29.73 -18.90 1.50
CA ILE A 118 29.09 -20.04 2.16
C ILE A 118 29.03 -21.31 1.31
N THR A 119 29.25 -21.20 -0.01
CA THR A 119 29.22 -22.35 -0.95
C THR A 119 30.61 -22.94 -1.18
N ARG A 120 31.65 -22.34 -0.59
CA ARG A 120 33.03 -22.83 -0.63
C ARG A 120 33.26 -23.86 0.47
#